data_AF-A0A1G2I712-F1
#
_entry.id   AF-A0A1G2I712-F1
#
_cell.length_a   1.000
_cell.length_b   1.000
_cell.length_c   1.000
_cell.angle_alpha   90.00
_cell.angle_beta   90.00
_cell.angle_gamma   90.00
#
_symmetry.space_group_name_H-M   'P 1'
#
loop_
_entity.id
_entity.type
_entity.pdbx_description
1 polymer ?
#
loop_
_entity_poly.entity_id
_entity_poly.type
_entity_poly.pdbx_seq_one_letter_code
_entity_poly.pdbx_strand_id
1 'polypeptide(L)'
;MIEALAHGVVYLCQCKKDRSSYDAYQKALEEVKKSGNLPIPLHLRNTPTKLMKDLDYGKGYEKYSKESYLPEKLKGKKFFTGE
;
A
#
# COMPACT_ATOMS: atom_id res chain seq x y z
N MET A 1 11.90 34.22 -1.09
CA MET A 1 12.03 32.76 -1.35
C MET A 1 12.96 32.03 -0.36
N ILE A 2 13.99 32.66 0.21
CA ILE A 2 14.92 32.00 1.15
C ILE A 2 14.31 31.78 2.55
N GLU A 3 13.46 32.70 3.01
CA GLU A 3 12.82 32.64 4.34
C GLU A 3 11.92 31.41 4.54
N ALA A 4 11.15 31.04 3.53
CA ALA A 4 10.27 29.87 3.58
C ALA A 4 11.06 28.56 3.70
N LEU A 5 12.22 28.46 3.03
CA LEU A 5 13.09 27.30 3.13
C LEU A 5 13.77 27.23 4.51
N ALA A 6 14.24 28.36 5.03
CA ALA A 6 14.85 28.42 6.37
C ALA A 6 13.86 27.96 7.45
N HIS A 7 12.61 28.42 7.40
CA HIS A 7 11.57 28.00 8.33
C HIS A 7 11.26 26.50 8.21
N GLY A 8 11.14 25.98 6.98
CA GLY A 8 10.90 24.56 6.74
C GLY A 8 12.02 23.67 7.27
N VAL A 9 13.28 24.06 7.10
CA VAL A 9 14.44 23.32 7.61
C VAL A 9 14.43 23.25 9.14
N VAL A 10 14.24 24.39 9.82
CA VAL A 10 14.20 24.42 11.29
C VAL A 10 13.04 23.56 11.83
N TYR A 11 11.86 23.65 11.21
CA TYR A 11 10.71 22.82 11.58
C TYR A 11 11.03 21.33 11.47
N LEU A 12 11.54 20.88 10.32
CA LEU A 12 11.92 19.48 10.11
C LEU A 12 13.01 19.02 11.07
N CYS A 13 13.97 19.88 11.42
CA CYS A 13 15.01 19.59 12.41
C CYS A 13 14.43 19.30 13.81
N GLN A 14 13.36 19.98 14.21
CA GLN A 14 12.74 19.84 15.53
C GLN A 14 11.76 18.66 15.65
N CYS A 15 11.21 18.15 14.55
CA CYS A 15 10.26 17.03 14.59
C CYS A 15 10.90 15.69 15.04
N LYS A 16 10.07 14.79 15.61
CA LYS A 16 10.45 13.37 15.81
C LYS A 16 10.81 12.77 14.46
N LYS A 17 12.00 12.18 14.36
CA LYS A 17 12.46 11.52 13.13
C LYS A 17 11.89 10.11 13.09
N ASP A 18 11.29 9.75 11.97
CA ASP A 18 10.82 8.40 11.70
C ASP A 18 11.09 8.02 10.26
N ARG A 19 11.68 6.84 10.06
CA ARG A 19 11.97 6.24 8.75
C ARG A 19 11.13 5.00 8.47
N SER A 20 10.26 4.59 9.39
CA SER A 20 9.44 3.38 9.32
C SER A 20 8.67 3.27 8.01
N SER A 21 8.07 4.37 7.55
CA SER A 21 7.31 4.43 6.30
C SER A 21 8.20 4.22 5.07
N TYR A 22 9.39 4.82 5.08
CA TYR A 22 10.36 4.71 3.99
C TYR A 22 10.90 3.27 3.90
N ASP A 23 11.28 2.69 5.03
CA ASP A 23 11.81 1.33 5.09
C ASP A 23 10.72 0.30 4.71
N ALA A 24 9.47 0.53 5.14
CA ALA A 24 8.32 -0.29 4.73
C ALA A 24 8.09 -0.27 3.22
N TYR A 25 8.18 0.91 2.61
CA TYR A 25 8.05 1.07 1.17
C TYR A 25 9.16 0.32 0.43
N GLN A 26 10.42 0.44 0.88
CA GLN A 26 11.53 -0.30 0.29
C GLN A 26 11.33 -1.82 0.38
N LYS A 27 10.92 -2.33 1.54
CA LYS A 27 10.62 -3.76 1.72
C LYS A 27 9.52 -4.24 0.78
N ALA A 28 8.46 -3.44 0.59
CA ALA A 28 7.40 -3.76 -0.35
C ALA A 28 7.90 -3.79 -1.80
N LEU A 29 8.73 -2.82 -2.20
CA LEU A 29 9.34 -2.80 -3.53
C LEU A 29 10.23 -4.02 -3.79
N GLU A 30 11.05 -4.41 -2.81
CA GLU A 30 11.88 -5.61 -2.93
C GLU A 30 11.03 -6.88 -3.05
N GLU A 31 9.93 -6.96 -2.31
CA GLU A 31 9.02 -8.10 -2.40
C GLU A 31 8.38 -8.20 -3.77
N VAL A 32 7.96 -7.07 -4.37
CA VAL A 32 7.42 -7.05 -5.74
C VAL A 32 8.46 -7.56 -6.74
N LYS A 33 9.72 -7.15 -6.59
CA LYS A 33 10.82 -7.63 -7.45
C LYS A 33 11.06 -9.13 -7.31
N LYS A 34 10.89 -9.70 -6.10
CA LYS A 34 11.09 -11.14 -5.81
C LYS A 34 9.90 -12.01 -6.23
N SER A 35 8.69 -11.54 -5.96
CA SER A 35 7.45 -12.31 -6.13
C SER A 35 6.89 -12.27 -7.56
N GLY A 36 7.33 -11.29 -8.37
CA GLY A 36 6.89 -11.13 -9.75
C GLY A 36 5.44 -10.66 -9.86
N ASN A 37 4.79 -10.94 -10.99
CA ASN A 37 3.44 -10.46 -11.26
C ASN A 37 2.36 -11.37 -10.65
N LEU A 38 2.15 -11.25 -9.34
CA LEU A 38 1.09 -11.98 -8.65
C LEU A 38 -0.30 -11.47 -9.05
N PRO A 39 -1.31 -12.36 -9.14
CA PRO A 39 -2.65 -11.97 -9.51
C PRO A 39 -3.30 -11.10 -8.42
N ILE A 40 -4.00 -10.04 -8.86
CA ILE A 40 -4.80 -9.18 -7.97
C ILE A 40 -5.98 -10.00 -7.42
N PRO A 41 -6.28 -9.93 -6.10
CA PRO A 41 -7.45 -10.58 -5.51
C PRO A 41 -8.76 -10.20 -6.21
N LEU A 42 -9.67 -11.17 -6.40
CA LEU A 42 -10.90 -10.99 -7.17
C LEU A 42 -11.79 -9.86 -6.64
N HIS A 43 -11.88 -9.70 -5.31
CA HIS A 43 -12.65 -8.65 -4.65
C HIS A 43 -12.07 -7.24 -4.84
N LEU A 44 -10.82 -7.10 -5.30
CA LEU A 44 -10.15 -5.82 -5.60
C LEU A 44 -10.13 -5.47 -7.08
N ARG A 45 -10.49 -6.41 -7.98
CA ARG A 45 -10.41 -6.17 -9.42
C ARG A 45 -11.49 -5.19 -9.86
N ASN A 46 -11.12 -4.30 -10.78
CA ASN A 46 -12.08 -3.44 -11.45
C ASN A 46 -13.05 -4.27 -12.30
N THR A 47 -14.33 -3.90 -12.30
CA THR A 47 -15.40 -4.53 -13.09
C THR A 47 -16.11 -3.58 -14.03
N PRO A 48 -15.47 -3.21 -15.15
CA PRO A 48 -16.07 -2.29 -16.11
C PRO A 48 -17.16 -2.94 -16.98
N THR A 49 -17.17 -4.27 -17.16
CA THR A 49 -18.13 -4.94 -18.07
C THR A 49 -19.18 -5.77 -17.31
N LYS A 50 -20.38 -5.92 -17.89
CA LYS A 50 -21.46 -6.74 -17.31
C LYS A 50 -21.06 -8.20 -17.15
N LEU A 51 -20.34 -8.78 -18.13
CA LEU A 51 -19.84 -10.16 -18.06
C LEU A 51 -18.85 -10.38 -16.91
N MET A 52 -18.05 -9.36 -16.54
CA MET A 52 -17.15 -9.44 -15.38
C MET A 52 -17.90 -9.41 -14.04
N LYS A 53 -19.06 -8.73 -13.96
CA LYS A 53 -19.91 -8.77 -12.75
C LYS A 53 -20.57 -10.14 -12.54
N ASP A 54 -20.88 -10.84 -13.63
CA ASP A 54 -21.46 -12.19 -13.60
C ASP A 54 -20.42 -13.25 -13.18
N LEU A 55 -19.12 -12.97 -13.37
CA LEU A 55 -18.00 -13.77 -12.88
C LEU A 55 -17.56 -13.41 -11.45
N ASP A 56 -18.40 -12.70 -10.71
CA ASP A 56 -18.15 -12.23 -9.33
C ASP A 56 -16.93 -11.31 -9.15
N TYR A 57 -16.41 -10.70 -10.22
CA TYR A 57 -15.32 -9.74 -10.06
C TYR A 57 -15.82 -8.52 -9.25
N GLY A 58 -15.03 -8.05 -8.28
CA GLY A 58 -15.36 -6.88 -7.48
C GLY A 58 -16.60 -7.00 -6.58
N LYS A 59 -17.26 -8.17 -6.51
CA LYS A 59 -18.31 -8.42 -5.51
C LYS A 59 -17.68 -8.55 -4.13
N GLY A 60 -18.31 -7.95 -3.12
CA GLY A 60 -17.85 -8.01 -1.73
C GLY A 60 -16.70 -7.05 -1.39
N TYR A 61 -16.39 -6.05 -2.23
CA TYR A 61 -15.43 -5.02 -1.84
C TYR A 61 -15.99 -4.18 -0.68
N GLU A 62 -15.32 -4.28 0.47
CA GLU A 62 -15.55 -3.43 1.63
C GLU A 62 -14.32 -2.55 1.87
N LYS A 63 -14.57 -1.25 2.03
CA LYS A 63 -13.52 -0.22 2.19
C LYS A 63 -12.67 -0.41 3.46
N TYR A 64 -13.23 -1.03 4.49
CA TYR A 64 -12.61 -1.21 5.81
C TYR A 64 -12.83 -2.65 6.31
N SER A 65 -12.53 -3.63 5.46
CA SER A 65 -12.68 -5.03 5.84
C SER A 65 -11.48 -5.50 6.68
N LYS A 66 -11.67 -6.61 7.41
CA LYS A 66 -10.57 -7.31 8.10
C LYS A 66 -9.83 -8.28 7.17
N GLU A 67 -10.23 -8.36 5.91
CA GLU A 67 -9.65 -9.27 4.94
C GLU A 67 -8.31 -8.75 4.40
N SER A 68 -7.50 -9.66 3.87
CA SER A 68 -6.21 -9.28 3.30
C SER A 68 -6.38 -8.79 1.87
N TYR A 69 -5.94 -7.57 1.62
CA TYR A 69 -5.85 -6.98 0.28
C TYR A 69 -4.61 -7.43 -0.51
N LEU A 70 -3.73 -8.23 0.09
CA LEU A 70 -2.56 -8.77 -0.58
C LEU A 70 -2.91 -10.02 -1.39
N PRO A 71 -2.16 -10.32 -2.46
CA PRO A 71 -2.27 -11.59 -3.17
C PRO A 71 -2.07 -12.78 -2.23
N GLU A 72 -2.64 -13.95 -2.56
CA GLU A 72 -2.62 -15.13 -1.68
C GLU A 72 -1.23 -15.52 -1.18
N LYS A 73 -0.21 -15.42 -2.04
CA LYS A 73 1.19 -15.74 -1.68
C LYS A 73 1.82 -14.75 -0.69
N LEU A 74 1.27 -13.56 -0.55
CA LEU A 74 1.75 -12.51 0.35
C LEU A 74 0.79 -12.26 1.52
N LYS A 75 -0.26 -13.09 1.65
CA LYS A 75 -1.28 -12.95 2.70
C LYS A 75 -0.62 -12.97 4.08
N GLY A 76 -0.88 -11.93 4.87
CA GLY A 76 -0.32 -11.79 6.22
C GLY A 76 1.06 -11.13 6.32
N LYS A 77 1.73 -10.81 5.20
CA LYS A 77 2.95 -10.00 5.25
C LYS A 77 2.65 -8.58 5.70
N LYS A 78 3.43 -8.10 6.67
CA LYS A 78 3.40 -6.71 7.14
C LYS A 78 4.72 -6.04 6.78
N PHE A 79 4.66 -5.00 5.95
CA PHE A 79 5.84 -4.22 5.58
C PHE A 79 6.05 -3.02 6.52
N PHE A 80 4.95 -2.44 7.00
CA PHE A 80 4.96 -1.32 7.92
C PHE A 80 4.86 -1.80 9.37
N THR A 81 5.82 -1.36 10.17
CA THR A 81 5.91 -1.58 11.61
C THR A 81 6.26 -0.24 12.27
N GLY A 82 5.39 0.75 12.10
CA GLY A 82 5.46 1.99 12.87
C GLY A 82 4.78 1.81 14.24
N GLU A 83 5.21 2.60 15.21
CA GLU A 83 4.46 2.84 16.46
C GLU A 83 3.24 3.72 16.22
#